data_AF-A0A4S8M7Z3-F1
#
_entry.id   AF-A0A4S8M7Z3-F1
#
_cell.length_a   1.000
_cell.length_b   1.000
_cell.length_c   1.000
_cell.angle_alpha   90.00
_cell.angle_beta   90.00
_cell.angle_gamma   90.00
#
_symmetry.space_group_name_H-M   'P 1'
#
loop_
_entity.id
_entity.type
_entity.pdbx_description
1 polymer ?
#
loop_
_entity_poly.entity_id
_entity_poly.type
_entity_poly.pdbx_seq_one_letter_code
_entity_poly.pdbx_strand_id
1 'polypeptide(L)'
;NPQQSETASHIGVNGSKNCQRDLNGGSEAFKETVDGYEALYHPGSPRNTEQTIQCIRWQIWQACYGKEDAVKESATVTGVQDKISQYWIDQLLIKFKEHDKEQIKNPDTRDPRLNSKSLKEIQLELWNWVIQQPQESYEKLALTYIILAGIDPHLDTPGELLHSWLLGPDKYVWHSTSKGWSSDYESIFAVQLQSSCLDGLTIPPPRAEYMMKYKNSLICKHFKSLQQLAVFHLHGLCSNQLFNLWKATGELGACLWMPEIQNLDIYLADLQILIDNLLDAWADVDPCRIITKIKLHVLTHLPEDIRRFGPVVIFATEVFECFNAVFRLCSILSNHLAPSHDIALALGRMERFKHIISGGYWRDVETNRYICAGVAIREFFKKNQHVQRQLHQMR
;
A
#
# COMPACT_ATOMS: atom_id res chain seq x y z
N ASN A 1 -0.62 -2.36 -0.41
CA ASN A 1 -0.53 -1.13 -1.21
C ASN A 1 0.92 -0.62 -1.16
N PRO A 2 1.59 -0.35 -2.28
CA PRO A 2 2.99 0.12 -2.29
C PRO A 2 3.22 1.42 -1.50
N GLN A 3 2.31 2.38 -1.62
CA GLN A 3 2.39 3.66 -0.89
C GLN A 3 2.28 3.43 0.62
N GLN A 4 1.34 2.60 1.08
CA GLN A 4 1.23 2.25 2.50
C GLN A 4 2.50 1.56 3.02
N SER A 5 3.09 0.65 2.23
CA SER A 5 4.36 0.01 2.59
C SER A 5 5.48 1.04 2.73
N GLU A 6 5.56 2.00 1.81
CA GLU A 6 6.56 3.07 1.85
C GLU A 6 6.36 4.01 3.05
N THR A 7 5.13 4.45 3.33
CA THR A 7 4.81 5.30 4.48
C THR A 7 5.13 4.62 5.82
N ALA A 8 5.01 3.29 5.89
CA ALA A 8 5.37 2.50 7.07
C ALA A 8 6.84 2.03 7.07
N SER A 9 7.66 2.54 6.15
CA SER A 9 9.07 2.15 5.95
C SER A 9 9.27 0.64 5.85
N HIS A 10 8.31 -0.06 5.25
CA HIS A 10 8.32 -1.49 5.07
C HIS A 10 8.92 -1.86 3.71
N ILE A 11 9.89 -2.78 3.72
CA ILE A 11 10.66 -3.19 2.53
C ILE A 11 9.83 -3.97 1.48
N GLY A 12 8.62 -4.42 1.85
CA GLY A 12 7.77 -5.23 0.98
C GLY A 12 8.19 -6.69 0.95
N VAL A 13 8.05 -7.34 -0.20
CA VAL A 13 8.25 -8.80 -0.36
C VAL A 13 9.70 -9.28 -0.18
N ASN A 14 10.66 -8.36 -0.08
CA ASN A 14 12.08 -8.69 0.10
C ASN A 14 12.48 -8.81 1.58
N GLY A 15 11.55 -8.56 2.50
CA GLY A 15 11.77 -8.68 3.94
C GLY A 15 11.44 -10.09 4.45
N SER A 16 12.11 -10.50 5.53
CA SER A 16 11.74 -11.69 6.29
C SER A 16 10.45 -11.48 7.08
N LYS A 17 10.12 -10.23 7.40
CA LYS A 17 8.83 -9.88 8.01
C LYS A 17 7.83 -9.62 6.91
N ASN A 18 6.71 -10.33 6.97
CA ASN A 18 5.78 -10.44 5.86
C ASN A 18 5.12 -9.09 5.59
N CYS A 19 4.52 -8.43 6.59
CA CYS A 19 3.74 -7.21 6.36
C CYS A 19 4.19 -6.00 7.18
N GLN A 20 3.60 -4.85 6.87
CA GLN A 20 3.84 -3.59 7.57
C GLN A 20 3.06 -3.42 8.87
N ARG A 21 2.19 -4.37 9.25
CA ARG A 21 1.36 -4.33 10.46
C ARG A 21 2.00 -5.06 11.64
N ASP A 22 2.65 -6.19 11.35
CA ASP A 22 3.17 -7.09 12.37
C ASP A 22 4.58 -7.61 12.06
N LEU A 23 5.09 -8.41 12.99
CA LEU A 23 6.39 -9.06 12.93
C LEU A 23 6.28 -10.52 12.48
N ASN A 24 5.16 -10.92 11.87
CA ASN A 24 4.95 -12.28 11.39
C ASN A 24 5.81 -12.58 10.15
N GLY A 25 6.09 -13.85 9.89
CA GLY A 25 7.02 -14.30 8.86
C GLY A 25 8.29 -14.91 9.44
N GLY A 26 9.41 -14.77 8.74
CA GLY A 26 10.69 -15.36 9.09
C GLY A 26 11.41 -15.92 7.87
N SER A 27 12.36 -16.83 8.12
CA SER A 27 12.99 -17.60 7.04
C SER A 27 11.96 -18.51 6.36
N GLU A 28 12.23 -18.89 5.12
CA GLU A 28 11.40 -19.88 4.40
C GLU A 28 11.32 -21.20 5.20
N ALA A 29 12.45 -21.68 5.71
CA ALA A 29 12.51 -22.87 6.55
C ALA A 29 11.63 -22.78 7.81
N PHE A 30 11.52 -21.61 8.45
CA PHE A 30 10.62 -21.44 9.59
C PHE A 30 9.16 -21.49 9.14
N LYS A 31 8.80 -20.82 8.03
CA LYS A 31 7.43 -20.81 7.51
C LYS A 31 6.94 -22.19 7.01
N GLU A 32 7.86 -23.12 6.76
CA GLU A 32 7.55 -24.52 6.43
C GLU A 32 7.38 -25.42 7.67
N THR A 33 7.70 -24.93 8.88
CA THR A 33 7.38 -25.64 10.13
C THR A 33 5.90 -25.53 10.45
N VAL A 34 5.37 -26.44 11.28
CA VAL A 34 3.97 -26.39 11.74
C VAL A 34 3.66 -25.05 12.42
N ASP A 35 4.50 -24.64 13.37
CA ASP A 35 4.29 -23.39 14.12
C ASP A 35 4.40 -22.16 13.22
N GLY A 36 5.39 -22.14 12.31
CA GLY A 36 5.59 -21.03 11.40
C GLY A 36 4.53 -20.92 10.31
N TYR A 37 3.96 -22.05 9.86
CA TYR A 37 2.86 -22.08 8.91
C TYR A 37 1.54 -21.65 9.56
N GLU A 38 1.22 -22.21 10.74
CA GLU A 38 0.04 -21.84 11.53
C GLU A 38 0.04 -20.35 11.89
N ALA A 39 1.21 -19.80 12.23
CA ALA A 39 1.34 -18.38 12.53
C ALA A 39 0.82 -17.48 11.40
N LEU A 40 0.89 -17.90 10.12
CA LEU A 40 0.48 -17.10 8.97
C LEU A 40 -1.05 -16.88 8.87
N TYR A 41 -1.84 -17.69 9.59
CA TYR A 41 -3.30 -17.58 9.66
C TYR A 41 -3.77 -16.50 10.63
N HIS A 42 -2.87 -15.99 11.48
CA HIS A 42 -3.22 -15.06 12.54
C HIS A 42 -2.37 -13.78 12.45
N PRO A 43 -2.89 -12.64 12.95
CA PRO A 43 -2.07 -11.47 13.19
C PRO A 43 -0.93 -11.81 14.16
N GLY A 44 0.30 -11.45 13.79
CA GLY A 44 1.47 -11.58 14.65
C GLY A 44 1.59 -10.44 15.66
N SER A 45 2.76 -10.36 16.32
CA SER A 45 3.06 -9.24 17.22
C SER A 45 3.07 -7.92 16.43
N PRO A 46 2.29 -6.91 16.82
CA PRO A 46 2.24 -5.63 16.12
C PRO A 46 3.61 -4.98 16.01
N ARG A 47 3.86 -4.30 14.88
CA ARG A 47 5.02 -3.42 14.76
C ARG A 47 4.84 -2.20 15.65
N ASN A 48 5.96 -1.63 16.05
CA ASN A 48 6.01 -0.44 16.89
C ASN A 48 6.81 0.66 16.17
N THR A 49 6.24 1.86 16.11
CA THR A 49 6.84 3.02 15.44
C THR A 49 8.23 3.36 15.97
N GLU A 50 8.42 3.34 17.29
CA GLU A 50 9.71 3.62 17.94
C GLU A 50 10.76 2.55 17.58
N GLN A 51 10.37 1.27 17.53
CA GLN A 51 11.26 0.20 17.07
C GLN A 51 11.66 0.38 15.60
N THR A 52 10.72 0.79 14.74
CA THR A 52 11.00 1.10 13.34
C THR A 52 12.01 2.26 13.22
N ILE A 53 11.83 3.32 14.01
CA ILE A 53 12.77 4.46 14.07
C ILE A 53 14.16 4.02 14.53
N GLN A 54 14.23 3.16 15.55
CA GLN A 54 15.49 2.62 16.04
C GLN A 54 16.20 1.77 14.97
N CYS A 55 15.46 0.95 14.22
CA CYS A 55 16.00 0.19 13.10
C CYS A 55 16.59 1.10 12.02
N ILE A 56 15.88 2.18 11.66
CA ILE A 56 16.35 3.17 10.68
C ILE A 56 17.64 3.85 11.17
N ARG A 57 17.67 4.32 12.42
CA ARG A 57 18.86 4.92 13.04
C ARG A 57 20.04 3.95 13.03
N TRP A 58 19.79 2.68 13.33
CA TRP A 58 20.80 1.63 13.30
C TRP A 58 21.35 1.42 11.89
N GLN A 59 20.50 1.39 10.86
CA GLN A 59 20.94 1.27 9.46
C GLN A 59 21.80 2.46 9.03
N ILE A 60 21.42 3.69 9.38
CA ILE A 60 22.23 4.90 9.14
C ILE A 60 23.59 4.78 9.84
N TRP A 61 23.61 4.30 11.08
CA TRP A 61 24.84 4.09 11.84
C TRP A 61 25.75 3.03 11.20
N GLN A 62 25.20 1.93 10.68
CA GLN A 62 25.96 0.93 9.92
C GLN A 62 26.53 1.50 8.61
N ALA A 63 25.80 2.39 7.94
CA ALA A 63 26.29 3.07 6.74
C ALA A 63 27.50 3.97 7.03
N CYS A 64 27.56 4.59 8.23
CA CYS A 64 28.73 5.35 8.69
C CYS A 64 30.00 4.49 8.85
N TYR A 65 29.86 3.16 8.96
CA TYR A 65 30.97 2.20 8.95
C TYR A 65 31.32 1.68 7.54
N GLY A 66 30.65 2.13 6.49
CA GLY A 66 30.80 1.57 5.15
C GLY A 66 30.26 0.14 5.00
N LYS A 67 29.50 -0.36 5.99
CA LYS A 67 28.98 -1.74 6.00
C LYS A 67 27.70 -1.88 5.20
N GLU A 68 27.83 -1.75 3.88
CA GLU A 68 26.70 -1.85 2.94
C GLU A 68 25.91 -3.16 3.11
N ASP A 69 26.60 -4.30 3.29
CA ASP A 69 25.95 -5.60 3.46
C ASP A 69 25.18 -5.71 4.78
N ALA A 70 25.70 -5.13 5.87
CA ALA A 70 25.00 -5.11 7.16
C ALA A 70 23.73 -4.25 7.13
N VAL A 71 23.72 -3.18 6.33
CA VAL A 71 22.51 -2.37 6.10
C VAL A 71 21.45 -3.20 5.37
N LYS A 72 21.84 -3.90 4.29
CA LYS A 72 20.93 -4.77 3.52
C LYS A 72 20.38 -5.91 4.37
N GLU A 73 21.24 -6.58 5.12
CA GLU A 73 20.85 -7.66 6.04
C GLU A 73 19.88 -7.16 7.11
N SER A 74 20.18 -6.02 7.74
CA SER A 74 19.29 -5.39 8.72
C SER A 74 17.90 -5.11 8.11
N ALA A 75 17.86 -4.54 6.90
CA ALA A 75 16.61 -4.24 6.22
C ALA A 75 15.79 -5.50 5.89
N THR A 76 16.45 -6.57 5.44
CA THR A 76 15.81 -7.87 5.20
C THR A 76 15.26 -8.48 6.50
N VAL A 77 16.08 -8.60 7.54
CA VAL A 77 15.69 -9.28 8.79
C VAL A 77 14.59 -8.54 9.54
N THR A 78 14.67 -7.21 9.62
CA THR A 78 13.68 -6.37 10.31
C THR A 78 12.45 -6.08 9.44
N GLY A 79 12.57 -6.23 8.12
CA GLY A 79 11.59 -5.78 7.15
C GLY A 79 11.47 -4.25 7.06
N VAL A 80 12.41 -3.49 7.63
CA VAL A 80 12.39 -2.03 7.67
C VAL A 80 13.36 -1.47 6.62
N GLN A 81 12.85 -0.70 5.67
CA GLN A 81 13.63 0.08 4.73
C GLN A 81 12.93 1.41 4.45
N ASP A 82 13.48 2.49 4.97
CA ASP A 82 12.94 3.83 4.79
C ASP A 82 13.52 4.52 3.55
N LYS A 83 12.67 4.99 2.63
CA LYS A 83 13.10 5.58 1.35
C LYS A 83 13.81 6.91 1.53
N ILE A 84 13.40 7.73 2.50
CA ILE A 84 14.03 9.02 2.77
C ILE A 84 15.44 8.78 3.35
N SER A 85 15.54 7.89 4.32
CA SER A 85 16.80 7.51 4.96
C SER A 85 17.75 6.80 3.98
N GLN A 86 17.23 6.05 3.01
CA GLN A 86 18.05 5.38 2.00
C GLN A 86 18.90 6.37 1.19
N TYR A 87 18.36 7.54 0.85
CA TYR A 87 19.14 8.59 0.20
C TYR A 87 20.39 8.97 1.01
N TRP A 88 20.25 9.13 2.32
CA TRP A 88 21.37 9.48 3.21
C TRP A 88 22.32 8.32 3.44
N ILE A 89 21.80 7.10 3.57
CA ILE A 89 22.59 5.88 3.64
C ILE A 89 23.50 5.77 2.41
N ASP A 90 22.97 5.99 1.20
CA ASP A 90 23.75 5.90 -0.03
C ASP A 90 24.85 6.97 -0.07
N GLN A 91 24.54 8.20 0.36
CA GLN A 91 25.54 9.28 0.49
C GLN A 91 26.63 8.94 1.51
N LEU A 92 26.26 8.38 2.66
CA LEU A 92 27.20 7.96 3.69
C LEU A 92 28.15 6.87 3.20
N LEU A 93 27.64 5.89 2.46
CA LEU A 93 28.47 4.82 1.88
C LEU A 93 29.45 5.36 0.84
N ILE A 94 29.05 6.34 0.03
CA ILE A 94 29.94 7.02 -0.93
C ILE A 94 31.03 7.78 -0.18
N LYS A 95 30.65 8.62 0.80
CA LYS A 95 31.59 9.41 1.60
C LYS A 95 32.58 8.54 2.37
N PHE A 96 32.12 7.43 2.95
CA PHE A 96 33.01 6.47 3.60
C PHE A 96 34.07 5.94 2.62
N LYS A 97 33.65 5.55 1.40
CA LYS A 97 34.59 5.08 0.35
C LYS A 97 35.57 6.18 -0.09
N GLU A 98 35.19 7.45 -0.04
CA GLU A 98 36.09 8.58 -0.32
C GLU A 98 37.14 8.75 0.79
N HIS A 99 36.70 8.80 2.05
CA HIS A 99 37.60 8.87 3.21
C HIS A 99 38.56 7.67 3.28
N ASP A 100 38.10 6.46 2.99
CA ASP A 100 38.93 5.25 2.95
C ASP A 100 39.98 5.31 1.82
N LYS A 101 39.64 5.86 0.65
CA LYS A 101 40.59 6.04 -0.46
C LYS A 101 41.64 7.10 -0.17
N GLU A 102 41.26 8.21 0.46
CA GLU A 102 42.17 9.26 0.92
C GLU A 102 43.19 8.70 1.92
N GLN A 103 42.77 7.76 2.78
CA GLN A 103 43.68 7.07 3.71
C GLN A 103 44.61 6.05 3.02
N ILE A 104 44.10 5.24 2.08
CA ILE A 104 44.82 4.05 1.61
C ILE A 104 45.65 4.28 0.33
N LYS A 105 45.22 5.12 -0.64
CA LYS A 105 45.68 4.98 -2.04
C LYS A 105 46.20 6.22 -2.77
N ASN A 106 46.08 7.44 -2.25
CA ASN A 106 46.49 8.63 -3.00
C ASN A 106 47.84 9.21 -2.49
N PRO A 107 48.95 9.13 -3.26
CA PRO A 107 50.24 9.70 -2.87
C PRO A 107 50.26 11.24 -2.83
N ASP A 108 49.42 11.92 -3.61
CA ASP A 108 49.43 13.38 -3.81
C ASP A 108 48.53 14.14 -2.81
N THR A 109 47.53 13.47 -2.23
CA THR A 109 46.65 14.01 -1.16
C THR A 109 46.87 13.34 0.19
N ARG A 110 47.98 12.60 0.32
CA ARG A 110 48.37 11.87 1.51
C ARG A 110 48.69 12.84 2.64
N ASP A 111 47.71 13.18 3.49
CA ASP A 111 47.98 13.95 4.71
C ASP A 111 48.56 13.02 5.78
N PRO A 112 49.83 13.21 6.20
CA PRO A 112 50.46 12.37 7.22
C PRO A 112 49.70 12.36 8.55
N ARG A 113 48.86 13.38 8.82
CA ARG A 113 48.02 13.50 10.03
C ARG A 113 46.79 12.59 10.01
N LEU A 114 46.38 12.09 8.84
CA LEU A 114 45.21 11.22 8.70
C LEU A 114 45.56 9.72 8.83
N ASN A 115 46.84 9.36 8.88
CA ASN A 115 47.31 7.98 9.15
C ASN A 115 46.94 7.48 10.56
N SER A 116 46.70 8.40 11.50
CA SER A 116 46.30 8.07 12.87
C SER A 116 44.78 8.06 13.07
N LYS A 117 43.99 8.48 12.08
CA LYS A 117 42.54 8.53 12.23
C LYS A 117 41.95 7.14 12.20
N SER A 118 41.41 6.70 13.34
CA SER A 118 40.76 5.40 13.43
C SER A 118 39.46 5.36 12.62
N LEU A 119 39.04 4.16 12.20
CA LEU A 119 37.71 3.96 11.57
C LEU A 119 36.56 4.52 12.42
N LYS A 120 36.72 4.57 13.74
CA LYS A 120 35.74 5.16 14.67
C LYS A 120 35.66 6.70 14.54
N GLU A 121 36.75 7.36 14.17
CA GLU A 121 36.75 8.82 13.98
C GLU A 121 36.05 9.20 12.68
N ILE A 122 36.31 8.48 11.58
CA ILE A 122 35.57 8.64 10.31
C ILE A 122 34.08 8.44 10.55
N GLN A 123 33.72 7.40 11.28
CA GLN A 123 32.33 7.13 11.63
C GLN A 123 31.70 8.28 12.41
N LEU A 124 32.37 8.80 13.43
CA LEU A 124 31.84 9.91 14.22
C LEU A 124 31.72 11.19 13.37
N GLU A 125 32.66 11.43 12.45
CA GLU A 125 32.59 12.53 11.48
C GLU A 125 31.40 12.39 10.54
N LEU A 126 31.18 11.20 9.96
CA LEU A 126 30.05 10.92 9.09
C LEU A 126 28.71 10.98 9.84
N TRP A 127 28.68 10.51 11.09
CA TRP A 127 27.52 10.64 11.96
C TRP A 127 27.22 12.10 12.27
N ASN A 128 28.23 12.86 12.71
CA ASN A 128 28.09 14.28 12.97
C ASN A 128 27.67 15.06 11.72
N TRP A 129 28.16 14.65 10.54
CA TRP A 129 27.75 15.22 9.27
C TRP A 129 26.27 14.95 8.99
N VAL A 130 25.81 13.70 9.12
CA VAL A 130 24.41 13.36 8.82
C VAL A 130 23.43 13.98 9.80
N ILE A 131 23.77 14.07 11.10
CA ILE A 131 22.90 14.74 12.09
C ILE A 131 22.80 16.26 11.91
N GLN A 132 23.66 16.85 11.09
CA GLN A 132 23.57 18.25 10.69
C GLN A 132 22.74 18.45 9.41
N GLN A 133 22.25 17.36 8.79
CA GLN A 133 21.37 17.42 7.62
C GLN A 133 19.91 17.21 8.04
N PRO A 134 18.94 17.89 7.39
CA PRO A 134 19.12 19.15 6.69
C PRO A 134 19.57 20.19 7.73
N GLN A 135 20.12 21.32 7.28
CA GLN A 135 20.65 22.39 8.17
C GLN A 135 19.67 22.85 9.27
N GLU A 136 18.38 22.50 9.16
CA GLU A 136 17.30 22.79 10.08
C GLU A 136 16.88 21.67 11.07
N SER A 137 17.29 20.39 10.93
CA SER A 137 17.18 19.30 11.96
C SER A 137 17.34 17.87 11.39
N TYR A 138 18.20 17.04 11.98
CA TYR A 138 18.32 15.58 11.72
C TYR A 138 16.99 14.82 11.70
N GLU A 139 16.04 15.23 12.54
CA GLU A 139 14.74 14.57 12.63
C GLU A 139 14.01 14.63 11.29
N LYS A 140 14.29 15.64 10.44
CA LYS A 140 13.71 15.77 9.11
C LYS A 140 14.25 14.73 8.10
N LEU A 141 15.32 14.00 8.40
CA LEU A 141 15.92 13.02 7.48
C LEU A 141 15.22 11.67 7.42
N ALA A 142 14.52 11.28 8.48
CA ALA A 142 14.00 9.92 8.62
C ALA A 142 12.50 9.86 8.95
N LEU A 143 11.85 11.00 9.22
CA LEU A 143 10.71 10.97 10.15
C LEU A 143 9.51 11.83 9.78
N THR A 144 9.51 12.52 8.64
CA THR A 144 8.42 13.46 8.31
C THR A 144 7.05 12.78 8.24
N TYR A 145 6.99 11.49 7.87
CA TYR A 145 5.74 10.71 7.84
C TYR A 145 5.55 9.77 9.04
N ILE A 146 6.64 9.29 9.66
CA ILE A 146 6.58 8.35 10.80
C ILE A 146 6.33 9.07 12.13
N ILE A 147 6.82 10.31 12.29
CA ILE A 147 6.64 11.14 13.49
C ILE A 147 5.67 12.29 13.18
N LEU A 148 4.63 12.06 12.38
CA LEU A 148 3.50 12.98 12.48
C LEU A 148 2.82 12.69 13.82
N ALA A 149 2.87 13.64 14.75
CA ALA A 149 2.30 13.44 16.09
C ALA A 149 0.84 13.00 15.99
N GLY A 150 0.54 11.81 16.52
CA GLY A 150 -0.79 11.21 16.50
C GLY A 150 -1.09 10.30 15.30
N ILE A 151 -0.11 10.01 14.44
CA ILE A 151 -0.22 8.99 13.39
C ILE A 151 0.75 7.84 13.70
N ASP A 152 0.23 6.61 13.75
CA ASP A 152 1.02 5.39 13.73
C ASP A 152 0.89 4.75 12.34
N PRO A 153 1.93 4.77 11.49
CA PRO A 153 1.83 4.23 10.14
C PRO A 153 1.56 2.72 10.13
N HIS A 154 1.86 1.98 11.21
CA HIS A 154 1.54 0.55 11.32
C HIS A 154 0.07 0.32 11.66
N LEU A 155 -0.62 1.24 12.32
CA LEU A 155 -2.04 1.08 12.67
C LEU A 155 -2.97 1.90 11.75
N ASP A 156 -2.47 2.97 11.15
CA ASP A 156 -3.22 3.95 10.34
C ASP A 156 -3.14 3.69 8.84
N THR A 157 -2.55 2.57 8.44
CA THR A 157 -2.55 2.08 7.05
C THR A 157 -3.35 0.78 6.93
N PRO A 158 -4.70 0.85 6.97
CA PRO A 158 -5.55 -0.34 6.95
C PRO A 158 -5.48 -1.09 5.61
N GLY A 159 -5.77 -2.39 5.67
CA GLY A 159 -5.83 -3.26 4.50
C GLY A 159 -6.98 -2.88 3.56
N GLU A 160 -6.67 -2.21 2.46
CA GLU A 160 -7.71 -1.66 1.57
C GLU A 160 -8.07 -2.59 0.39
N LEU A 161 -9.29 -2.46 -0.14
CA LEU A 161 -9.90 -3.39 -1.12
C LEU A 161 -9.12 -3.53 -2.45
N LEU A 162 -8.53 -2.45 -2.94
CA LEU A 162 -7.96 -2.42 -4.27
C LEU A 162 -6.71 -3.30 -4.35
N HIS A 163 -5.72 -3.02 -3.51
CA HIS A 163 -4.45 -3.73 -3.50
C HIS A 163 -4.51 -4.98 -2.66
N SER A 164 -5.23 -4.99 -1.54
CA SER A 164 -5.19 -6.11 -0.59
C SER A 164 -6.17 -7.22 -0.98
N TRP A 165 -7.28 -6.89 -1.65
CA TRP A 165 -8.31 -7.84 -2.07
C TRP A 165 -8.32 -8.09 -3.59
N LEU A 166 -8.70 -7.08 -4.41
CA LEU A 166 -8.91 -7.23 -5.85
C LEU A 166 -7.61 -7.58 -6.61
N LEU A 167 -6.55 -6.80 -6.41
CA LEU A 167 -5.22 -7.05 -7.00
C LEU A 167 -4.39 -8.06 -6.20
N GLY A 168 -4.99 -8.71 -5.21
CA GLY A 168 -4.39 -9.72 -4.37
C GLY A 168 -5.12 -11.06 -4.52
N PRO A 169 -5.78 -11.57 -3.47
CA PRO A 169 -6.53 -12.82 -3.46
C PRO A 169 -7.36 -13.05 -4.73
N ASP A 170 -8.21 -12.11 -5.13
CA ASP A 170 -9.13 -12.29 -6.26
C ASP A 170 -8.36 -12.49 -7.59
N LYS A 171 -7.34 -11.67 -7.82
CA LYS A 171 -6.39 -11.84 -8.93
C LYS A 171 -5.65 -13.18 -8.87
N TYR A 172 -5.28 -13.65 -7.67
CA TYR A 172 -4.60 -14.94 -7.50
C TYR A 172 -5.51 -16.10 -7.84
N VAL A 173 -6.76 -16.09 -7.38
CA VAL A 173 -7.76 -17.13 -7.70
C VAL A 173 -8.01 -17.16 -9.21
N TRP A 174 -8.21 -16.00 -9.84
CA TRP A 174 -8.37 -15.89 -11.28
C TRP A 174 -7.17 -16.46 -12.06
N HIS A 175 -5.95 -16.12 -11.64
CA HIS A 175 -4.74 -16.64 -12.27
C HIS A 175 -4.65 -18.17 -12.12
N SER A 176 -4.87 -18.71 -10.92
CA SER A 176 -4.85 -20.17 -10.69
C SER A 176 -5.93 -20.91 -11.49
N THR A 177 -7.09 -20.27 -11.69
CA THR A 177 -8.23 -20.85 -12.43
C THR A 177 -7.98 -20.85 -13.93
N SER A 178 -7.60 -19.71 -14.49
CA SER A 178 -7.45 -19.53 -15.94
C SER A 178 -6.10 -20.01 -16.49
N LYS A 179 -5.16 -20.36 -15.60
CA LYS A 179 -3.88 -20.97 -15.95
C LYS A 179 -4.11 -22.38 -16.50
N GLY A 180 -3.78 -22.58 -17.76
CA GLY A 180 -3.89 -23.88 -18.44
C GLY A 180 -5.25 -24.14 -19.08
N TRP A 181 -6.18 -23.18 -19.06
CA TRP A 181 -7.40 -23.26 -19.87
C TRP A 181 -7.08 -23.40 -21.36
N SER A 182 -7.84 -24.26 -22.04
CA SER A 182 -7.88 -24.33 -23.50
C SER A 182 -8.70 -23.18 -24.08
N SER A 183 -8.60 -22.98 -25.39
CA SER A 183 -9.45 -22.03 -26.13
C SER A 183 -10.94 -22.32 -25.93
N ASP A 184 -11.31 -23.60 -25.80
CA ASP A 184 -12.70 -24.00 -25.62
C ASP A 184 -13.22 -23.60 -24.24
N TYR A 185 -12.42 -23.78 -23.19
CA TYR A 185 -12.80 -23.36 -21.83
C TYR A 185 -12.93 -21.85 -21.73
N GLU A 186 -11.99 -21.11 -22.35
CA GLU A 186 -12.08 -19.65 -22.44
C GLU A 186 -13.35 -19.20 -23.17
N SER A 187 -13.68 -19.84 -24.29
CA SER A 187 -14.88 -19.52 -25.07
C SER A 187 -16.16 -19.80 -24.29
N ILE A 188 -16.25 -20.98 -23.64
CA ILE A 188 -17.40 -21.35 -22.81
C ILE A 188 -17.60 -20.34 -21.68
N PHE A 189 -16.52 -20.04 -20.93
CA PHE A 189 -16.59 -19.07 -19.83
C PHE A 189 -16.98 -17.68 -20.33
N ALA A 190 -16.44 -17.24 -21.47
CA ALA A 190 -16.78 -15.94 -22.04
C ALA A 190 -18.28 -15.82 -22.36
N VAL A 191 -18.84 -16.83 -23.02
CA VAL A 191 -20.28 -16.85 -23.37
C VAL A 191 -21.14 -16.86 -22.11
N GLN A 192 -20.81 -17.69 -21.13
CA GLN A 192 -21.53 -17.80 -19.86
C GLN A 192 -21.47 -16.49 -19.06
N LEU A 193 -20.27 -15.93 -18.89
CA LEU A 193 -20.09 -14.65 -18.19
C LEU A 193 -20.82 -13.51 -18.89
N GLN A 194 -20.81 -13.46 -20.23
CA GLN A 194 -21.54 -12.46 -21.01
C GLN A 194 -23.07 -12.55 -20.81
N SER A 195 -23.57 -13.77 -20.57
CA SER A 195 -24.99 -14.06 -20.36
C SER A 195 -25.50 -13.80 -18.93
N SER A 196 -24.63 -13.34 -18.04
CA SER A 196 -24.97 -13.09 -16.63
C SER A 196 -26.16 -12.15 -16.49
N CYS A 197 -27.10 -12.49 -15.61
CA CYS A 197 -28.09 -11.53 -15.14
C CYS A 197 -27.40 -10.49 -14.25
N LEU A 198 -27.63 -9.21 -14.53
CA LEU A 198 -27.01 -8.10 -13.80
C LEU A 198 -28.01 -7.38 -12.89
N ASP A 199 -29.23 -7.91 -12.76
CA ASP A 199 -30.26 -7.34 -11.92
C ASP A 199 -29.76 -7.27 -10.47
N GLY A 200 -29.82 -6.06 -9.89
CA GLY A 200 -29.31 -5.78 -8.55
C GLY A 200 -27.82 -5.49 -8.45
N LEU A 201 -27.04 -5.60 -9.54
CA LEU A 201 -25.62 -5.27 -9.53
C LEU A 201 -25.35 -3.83 -9.99
N THR A 202 -24.37 -3.17 -9.37
CA THR A 202 -23.93 -1.81 -9.75
C THR A 202 -22.73 -1.82 -10.69
N ILE A 203 -22.55 -2.88 -11.47
CA ILE A 203 -21.44 -3.04 -12.44
C ILE A 203 -21.94 -2.88 -13.87
N PRO A 204 -21.12 -2.33 -14.79
CA PRO A 204 -21.47 -2.37 -16.21
C PRO A 204 -21.47 -3.82 -16.72
N PRO A 205 -22.18 -4.12 -17.83
CA PRO A 205 -22.11 -5.42 -18.45
C PRO A 205 -20.67 -5.88 -18.69
N PRO A 206 -20.30 -7.10 -18.27
CA PRO A 206 -18.95 -7.60 -18.47
C PRO A 206 -18.68 -7.67 -19.98
N ARG A 207 -17.50 -7.23 -20.41
CA ARG A 207 -17.01 -7.44 -21.77
C ARG A 207 -16.25 -8.76 -21.77
N ALA A 208 -16.98 -9.88 -21.71
CA ALA A 208 -16.40 -11.17 -21.36
C ALA A 208 -15.33 -11.64 -22.36
N GLU A 209 -15.56 -11.44 -23.67
CA GLU A 209 -14.58 -11.75 -24.71
C GLU A 209 -13.29 -10.94 -24.53
N TYR A 210 -13.40 -9.64 -24.23
CA TYR A 210 -12.26 -8.80 -23.91
C TYR A 210 -11.53 -9.31 -22.66
N MET A 211 -12.27 -9.67 -21.61
CA MET A 211 -11.70 -10.19 -20.37
C MET A 211 -10.93 -11.49 -20.62
N MET A 212 -11.41 -12.39 -21.48
CA MET A 212 -10.67 -13.61 -21.83
C MET A 212 -9.44 -13.31 -22.69
N LYS A 213 -9.59 -12.48 -23.72
CA LYS A 213 -8.48 -12.06 -24.59
C LYS A 213 -7.33 -11.44 -23.80
N TYR A 214 -7.64 -10.70 -22.74
CA TYR A 214 -6.67 -10.03 -21.88
C TYR A 214 -6.64 -10.61 -20.46
N LYS A 215 -6.89 -11.92 -20.29
CA LYS A 215 -7.03 -12.58 -18.98
C LYS A 215 -5.86 -12.37 -18.01
N ASN A 216 -4.66 -12.12 -18.52
CA ASN A 216 -3.45 -11.87 -17.72
C ASN A 216 -3.21 -10.39 -17.38
N SER A 217 -3.97 -9.47 -18.00
CA SER A 217 -3.83 -8.01 -17.90
C SER A 217 -5.13 -7.35 -17.43
N LEU A 218 -5.91 -8.07 -16.64
CA LEU A 218 -7.13 -7.53 -16.04
C LEU A 218 -6.81 -6.46 -14.99
N ILE A 219 -7.72 -5.51 -14.87
CA ILE A 219 -7.67 -4.40 -13.91
C ILE A 219 -8.81 -4.55 -12.91
N CYS A 220 -8.81 -3.73 -11.87
CA CYS A 220 -9.69 -3.85 -10.69
C CYS A 220 -11.18 -3.97 -11.03
N LYS A 221 -11.68 -3.20 -12.02
CA LYS A 221 -13.09 -3.31 -12.44
C LYS A 221 -13.46 -4.70 -12.97
N HIS A 222 -12.53 -5.40 -13.64
CA HIS A 222 -12.76 -6.74 -14.16
C HIS A 222 -12.77 -7.76 -13.02
N PHE A 223 -11.86 -7.63 -12.06
CA PHE A 223 -11.82 -8.45 -10.85
C PHE A 223 -13.11 -8.28 -10.03
N LYS A 224 -13.58 -7.04 -9.85
CA LYS A 224 -14.89 -6.78 -9.22
C LYS A 224 -16.07 -7.46 -9.94
N SER A 225 -16.05 -7.55 -11.27
CA SER A 225 -17.05 -8.32 -12.02
C SER A 225 -16.89 -9.83 -11.83
N LEU A 226 -15.66 -10.34 -11.84
CA LEU A 226 -15.37 -11.77 -11.62
C LEU A 226 -15.77 -12.22 -10.22
N GLN A 227 -15.42 -11.47 -9.18
CA GLN A 227 -15.77 -11.80 -7.80
C GLN A 227 -17.29 -11.93 -7.61
N GLN A 228 -18.10 -11.13 -8.30
CA GLN A 228 -19.57 -11.18 -8.21
C GLN A 228 -20.20 -12.26 -9.08
N LEU A 229 -19.60 -12.60 -10.23
CA LEU A 229 -20.26 -13.41 -11.26
C LEU A 229 -19.60 -14.75 -11.56
N ALA A 230 -18.28 -14.89 -11.36
CA ALA A 230 -17.53 -16.02 -11.88
C ALA A 230 -17.96 -17.35 -11.28
N VAL A 231 -18.28 -17.39 -9.97
CA VAL A 231 -18.66 -18.64 -9.28
C VAL A 231 -19.86 -19.34 -9.94
N PHE A 232 -20.76 -18.60 -10.58
CA PHE A 232 -21.93 -19.16 -11.26
C PHE A 232 -21.60 -19.83 -12.61
N HIS A 233 -20.42 -19.55 -13.16
CA HIS A 233 -20.01 -19.96 -14.51
C HIS A 233 -18.78 -20.88 -14.51
N LEU A 234 -18.29 -21.30 -13.34
CA LEU A 234 -17.05 -22.08 -13.21
C LEU A 234 -17.27 -23.58 -13.01
N HIS A 235 -18.52 -24.02 -12.85
CA HIS A 235 -18.84 -25.43 -12.70
C HIS A 235 -18.42 -26.22 -13.95
N GLY A 236 -17.54 -27.20 -13.78
CA GLY A 236 -16.99 -27.99 -14.89
C GLY A 236 -15.82 -27.33 -15.65
N LEU A 237 -15.44 -26.10 -15.28
CA LEU A 237 -14.28 -25.39 -15.86
C LEU A 237 -13.08 -25.29 -14.90
N CYS A 238 -13.21 -25.81 -13.68
CA CYS A 238 -12.16 -25.88 -12.68
C CYS A 238 -12.33 -27.11 -11.78
N SER A 239 -11.32 -27.42 -10.96
CA SER A 239 -11.39 -28.49 -9.97
C SER A 239 -12.35 -28.14 -8.81
N ASN A 240 -12.80 -29.14 -8.06
CA ASN A 240 -13.66 -28.92 -6.90
C ASN A 240 -12.98 -28.04 -5.84
N GLN A 241 -11.67 -28.17 -5.65
CA GLN A 241 -10.90 -27.33 -4.73
C GLN A 241 -10.91 -25.86 -5.17
N LEU A 242 -10.66 -25.59 -6.46
CA LEU A 242 -10.74 -24.23 -7.00
C LEU A 242 -12.17 -23.67 -6.93
N PHE A 243 -13.18 -24.51 -7.18
CA PHE A 243 -14.57 -24.09 -7.05
C PHE A 243 -14.93 -23.71 -5.60
N ASN A 244 -14.44 -24.47 -4.61
CA ASN A 244 -14.59 -24.12 -3.19
C ASN A 244 -13.90 -22.79 -2.86
N LEU A 245 -12.69 -22.57 -3.39
CA LEU A 245 -11.98 -21.30 -3.23
C LEU A 245 -12.75 -20.12 -3.85
N TRP A 246 -13.41 -20.31 -5.00
CA TRP A 246 -14.28 -19.29 -5.60
C TRP A 246 -15.51 -19.00 -4.75
N LYS A 247 -16.12 -20.00 -4.10
CA LYS A 247 -17.22 -19.77 -3.15
C LYS A 247 -16.76 -18.93 -1.96
N ALA A 248 -15.65 -19.31 -1.32
CA ALA A 248 -15.10 -18.56 -0.19
C ALA A 248 -14.72 -17.12 -0.59
N THR A 249 -14.15 -16.94 -1.79
CA THR A 249 -13.85 -15.61 -2.35
C THR A 249 -15.12 -14.80 -2.61
N GLY A 250 -16.18 -15.43 -3.13
CA GLY A 250 -17.47 -14.80 -3.37
C GLY A 250 -18.12 -14.32 -2.07
N GLU A 251 -18.20 -15.18 -1.05
CA GLU A 251 -18.79 -14.90 0.26
C GLU A 251 -18.03 -13.79 1.00
N LEU A 252 -16.70 -13.91 1.11
CA LEU A 252 -15.89 -12.87 1.74
C LEU A 252 -15.99 -11.55 0.97
N GLY A 253 -15.89 -11.59 -0.37
CA GLY A 253 -16.01 -10.39 -1.17
C GLY A 253 -17.36 -9.69 -0.96
N ALA A 254 -18.47 -10.42 -0.91
CA ALA A 254 -19.78 -9.84 -0.60
C ALA A 254 -19.82 -9.14 0.76
N CYS A 255 -19.21 -9.75 1.79
CA CYS A 255 -19.07 -9.16 3.12
C CYS A 255 -18.23 -7.86 3.11
N LEU A 256 -17.10 -7.85 2.40
CA LEU A 256 -16.19 -6.70 2.36
C LEU A 256 -16.76 -5.47 1.63
N TRP A 257 -17.71 -5.68 0.71
CA TRP A 257 -18.37 -4.59 -0.04
C TRP A 257 -19.61 -4.01 0.65
N MET A 258 -19.96 -4.45 1.87
CA MET A 258 -21.07 -3.88 2.63
C MET A 258 -20.75 -2.42 3.02
N PRO A 259 -21.59 -1.44 2.64
CA PRO A 259 -21.32 -0.02 2.92
C PRO A 259 -21.68 0.38 4.36
N GLU A 260 -22.51 -0.42 5.05
CA GLU A 260 -23.02 -0.14 6.37
C GLU A 260 -23.01 -1.43 7.21
N ILE A 261 -22.61 -1.33 8.48
CA ILE A 261 -22.57 -2.44 9.43
C ILE A 261 -23.57 -2.15 10.54
N GLN A 262 -24.63 -2.95 10.65
CA GLN A 262 -25.69 -2.76 11.65
C GLN A 262 -25.28 -3.22 13.05
N ASN A 263 -24.63 -4.38 13.13
CA ASN A 263 -24.09 -4.94 14.37
C ASN A 263 -22.63 -5.30 14.14
N LEU A 264 -21.74 -4.54 14.78
CA LEU A 264 -20.30 -4.68 14.58
C LEU A 264 -19.78 -6.03 15.09
N ASP A 265 -20.26 -6.52 16.24
CA ASP A 265 -19.74 -7.76 16.82
C ASP A 265 -20.11 -8.98 15.98
N ILE A 266 -21.36 -9.05 15.49
CA ILE A 266 -21.81 -10.13 14.58
C ILE A 266 -21.02 -10.05 13.27
N TYR A 267 -20.92 -8.86 12.68
CA TYR A 267 -20.20 -8.69 11.42
C TYR A 267 -18.73 -9.11 11.53
N LEU A 268 -18.06 -8.77 12.64
CA LEU A 268 -16.66 -9.14 12.84
C LEU A 268 -16.48 -10.64 13.10
N ALA A 269 -17.43 -11.30 13.76
CA ALA A 269 -17.42 -12.75 13.92
C ALA A 269 -17.59 -13.47 12.57
N ASP A 270 -18.58 -13.04 11.77
CA ASP A 270 -18.82 -13.58 10.43
C ASP A 270 -17.61 -13.33 9.52
N LEU A 271 -17.05 -12.12 9.57
CA LEU A 271 -15.85 -11.76 8.80
C LEU A 271 -14.67 -12.67 9.12
N GLN A 272 -14.42 -12.95 10.40
CA GLN A 272 -13.33 -13.85 10.81
C GLN A 272 -13.53 -15.24 10.18
N ILE A 273 -14.73 -15.80 10.30
CA ILE A 273 -15.07 -17.10 9.70
C ILE A 273 -14.83 -17.09 8.19
N LEU A 274 -15.23 -16.02 7.49
CA LEU A 274 -15.05 -15.90 6.05
C LEU A 274 -13.57 -15.78 5.65
N ILE A 275 -12.75 -15.12 6.45
CA ILE A 275 -11.30 -15.05 6.24
C ILE A 275 -10.68 -16.44 6.45
N ASP A 276 -11.02 -17.12 7.55
CA ASP A 276 -10.49 -18.44 7.88
C ASP A 276 -10.84 -19.45 6.78
N ASN A 277 -12.10 -19.48 6.34
CA ASN A 277 -12.56 -20.32 5.23
C ASN A 277 -11.80 -20.05 3.92
N LEU A 278 -11.46 -18.79 3.64
CA LEU A 278 -10.69 -18.45 2.45
C LEU A 278 -9.25 -18.97 2.55
N LEU A 279 -8.61 -18.80 3.72
CA LEU A 279 -7.24 -19.25 3.94
C LEU A 279 -7.14 -20.77 3.86
N ASP A 280 -8.08 -21.49 4.48
CA ASP A 280 -8.19 -22.94 4.39
C ASP A 280 -8.39 -23.40 2.94
N ALA A 281 -9.30 -22.77 2.20
CA ALA A 281 -9.53 -23.09 0.79
C ALA A 281 -8.29 -22.81 -0.09
N TRP A 282 -7.47 -21.81 0.26
CA TRP A 282 -6.20 -21.58 -0.40
C TRP A 282 -5.18 -22.67 -0.08
N ALA A 283 -5.11 -23.11 1.17
CA ALA A 283 -4.21 -24.17 1.60
C ALA A 283 -4.55 -25.52 0.92
N ASP A 284 -5.84 -25.81 0.75
CA ASP A 284 -6.32 -26.97 0.02
C ASP A 284 -5.97 -26.94 -1.48
N VAL A 285 -5.93 -25.76 -2.09
CA VAL A 285 -5.60 -25.58 -3.52
C VAL A 285 -4.08 -25.60 -3.73
N ASP A 286 -3.34 -24.83 -2.94
CA ASP A 286 -1.89 -24.63 -3.06
C ASP A 286 -1.34 -24.05 -1.73
N PRO A 287 -0.86 -24.90 -0.81
CA PRO A 287 -0.43 -24.45 0.53
C PRO A 287 0.75 -23.49 0.49
N CYS A 288 1.56 -23.51 -0.57
CA CYS A 288 2.66 -22.57 -0.78
C CYS A 288 2.16 -21.12 -0.95
N ARG A 289 0.87 -20.90 -1.26
CA ARG A 289 0.30 -19.55 -1.38
C ARG A 289 0.23 -18.83 -0.06
N ILE A 290 -0.06 -19.54 1.03
CA ILE A 290 -0.06 -18.95 2.37
C ILE A 290 1.33 -18.37 2.70
N ILE A 291 2.40 -19.07 2.30
CA ILE A 291 3.79 -18.64 2.54
C ILE A 291 4.23 -17.48 1.62
N THR A 292 3.82 -17.52 0.35
CA THR A 292 4.36 -16.65 -0.71
C THR A 292 3.47 -15.44 -1.05
N LYS A 293 2.18 -15.49 -0.69
CA LYS A 293 1.21 -14.44 -0.97
C LYS A 293 0.82 -13.70 0.31
N ILE A 294 1.73 -12.84 0.76
CA ILE A 294 1.56 -11.86 1.85
C ILE A 294 0.17 -11.23 1.95
N LYS A 295 -0.48 -10.91 0.83
CA LYS A 295 -1.80 -10.26 0.83
C LYS A 295 -2.90 -11.13 1.45
N LEU A 296 -2.73 -12.45 1.49
CA LEU A 296 -3.61 -13.36 2.22
C LEU A 296 -3.50 -13.12 3.73
N HIS A 297 -2.27 -13.06 4.24
CA HIS A 297 -2.01 -12.73 5.64
C HIS A 297 -2.51 -11.32 6.01
N VAL A 298 -2.40 -10.33 5.11
CA VAL A 298 -2.93 -8.98 5.36
C VAL A 298 -4.44 -8.98 5.65
N LEU A 299 -5.21 -9.94 5.13
CA LEU A 299 -6.65 -10.05 5.41
C LEU A 299 -6.94 -10.30 6.89
N THR A 300 -6.04 -10.96 7.62
CA THR A 300 -6.19 -11.28 9.04
C THR A 300 -6.27 -10.03 9.92
N HIS A 301 -5.82 -8.87 9.43
CA HIS A 301 -5.95 -7.58 10.12
C HIS A 301 -7.28 -6.86 9.86
N LEU A 302 -8.07 -7.30 8.87
CA LEU A 302 -9.33 -6.62 8.52
C LEU A 302 -10.33 -6.52 9.68
N PRO A 303 -10.49 -7.52 10.57
CA PRO A 303 -11.37 -7.37 11.72
C PRO A 303 -10.99 -6.21 12.64
N GLU A 304 -9.70 -5.99 12.87
CA GLU A 304 -9.20 -4.85 13.66
C GLU A 304 -9.41 -3.53 12.91
N ASP A 305 -9.08 -3.51 11.62
CA ASP A 305 -9.25 -2.33 10.77
C ASP A 305 -10.72 -1.88 10.71
N ILE A 306 -11.65 -2.81 10.55
CA ILE A 306 -13.07 -2.49 10.47
C ILE A 306 -13.62 -2.06 11.82
N ARG A 307 -13.14 -2.66 12.93
CA ARG A 307 -13.50 -2.18 14.27
C ARG A 307 -13.08 -0.73 14.49
N ARG A 308 -11.92 -0.33 13.95
CA ARG A 308 -11.34 1.01 14.15
C ARG A 308 -11.88 2.05 13.19
N PHE A 309 -11.97 1.71 11.91
CA PHE A 309 -12.27 2.65 10.85
C PHE A 309 -13.72 2.53 10.36
N GLY A 310 -14.36 1.36 10.51
CA GLY A 310 -15.67 1.06 9.93
C GLY A 310 -15.54 0.24 8.64
N PRO A 311 -16.60 0.19 7.81
CA PRO A 311 -16.63 -0.69 6.64
C PRO A 311 -15.48 -0.43 5.65
N VAL A 312 -14.88 -1.48 5.07
CA VAL A 312 -13.67 -1.35 4.22
C VAL A 312 -13.85 -0.40 3.03
N VAL A 313 -15.08 -0.27 2.53
CA VAL A 313 -15.44 0.63 1.43
C VAL A 313 -15.05 2.08 1.69
N ILE A 314 -15.04 2.54 2.95
CA ILE A 314 -14.79 3.95 3.27
C ILE A 314 -13.31 4.35 3.16
N PHE A 315 -12.39 3.39 3.27
CA PHE A 315 -10.94 3.62 3.19
C PHE A 315 -10.31 2.91 1.98
N ALA A 316 -11.12 2.52 1.01
CA ALA A 316 -10.65 1.99 -0.27
C ALA A 316 -9.86 3.05 -1.05
N THR A 317 -8.68 2.70 -1.55
CA THR A 317 -7.81 3.69 -2.22
C THR A 317 -8.13 3.91 -3.70
N GLU A 318 -9.17 3.27 -4.23
CA GLU A 318 -9.61 3.43 -5.63
C GLU A 318 -9.93 4.90 -5.96
N VAL A 319 -10.51 5.64 -5.01
CA VAL A 319 -10.84 7.06 -5.20
C VAL A 319 -9.56 7.91 -5.29
N PHE A 320 -8.57 7.66 -4.43
CA PHE A 320 -7.27 8.33 -4.51
C PHE A 320 -6.52 7.97 -5.81
N GLU A 321 -6.59 6.71 -6.27
CA GLU A 321 -5.95 6.31 -7.52
C GLU A 321 -6.61 6.91 -8.76
N CYS A 322 -7.94 7.13 -8.76
CA CYS A 322 -8.58 7.82 -9.88
C CYS A 322 -8.07 9.26 -10.02
N PHE A 323 -7.59 9.85 -8.92
CA PHE A 323 -6.96 11.17 -8.91
C PHE A 323 -5.64 11.21 -9.70
N ASN A 324 -4.98 10.07 -9.94
CA ASN A 324 -3.81 10.00 -10.83
C ASN A 324 -4.16 10.43 -12.27
N ALA A 325 -5.41 10.29 -12.70
CA ALA A 325 -5.85 10.85 -13.98
C ALA A 325 -5.86 12.39 -13.95
N VAL A 326 -6.38 12.99 -12.87
CA VAL A 326 -6.40 14.44 -12.66
C VAL A 326 -4.98 15.00 -12.58
N PHE A 327 -4.10 14.34 -11.82
CA PHE A 327 -2.68 14.71 -11.73
C PHE A 327 -2.00 14.74 -13.11
N ARG A 328 -2.21 13.69 -13.91
CA ARG A 328 -1.66 13.63 -15.29
C ARG A 328 -2.25 14.72 -16.19
N LEU A 329 -3.54 15.02 -16.09
CA LEU A 329 -4.17 16.10 -16.85
C LEU A 329 -3.59 17.47 -16.49
N CYS A 330 -3.34 17.74 -15.20
CA CYS A 330 -2.70 18.97 -14.76
C CYS A 330 -1.32 19.13 -15.41
N SER A 331 -0.57 18.04 -15.58
CA SER A 331 0.70 18.06 -16.29
C SER A 331 0.52 18.28 -17.80
N ILE A 332 -0.37 17.52 -18.46
CA ILE A 332 -0.59 17.56 -19.92
C ILE A 332 -1.08 18.94 -20.38
N LEU A 333 -1.85 19.63 -19.55
CA LEU A 333 -2.42 20.94 -19.86
C LEU A 333 -1.56 22.12 -19.37
N SER A 334 -0.35 21.84 -18.87
CA SER A 334 0.63 22.86 -18.44
C SER A 334 1.53 23.29 -19.61
N ASN A 335 2.39 24.29 -19.37
CA ASN A 335 3.41 24.68 -20.35
C ASN A 335 4.65 23.75 -20.32
N HIS A 336 4.67 22.77 -19.42
CA HIS A 336 5.74 21.79 -19.20
C HIS A 336 7.11 22.35 -18.78
N LEU A 337 7.21 23.64 -18.45
CA LEU A 337 8.47 24.25 -17.99
C LEU A 337 8.79 23.87 -16.54
N ALA A 338 7.75 23.79 -15.70
CA ALA A 338 7.87 23.37 -14.31
C ALA A 338 6.68 22.48 -13.89
N PRO A 339 6.60 21.23 -14.40
CA PRO A 339 5.42 20.38 -14.22
C PRO A 339 4.98 20.22 -12.76
N SER A 340 5.93 20.01 -11.83
CA SER A 340 5.63 19.85 -10.41
C SER A 340 4.97 21.11 -9.81
N HIS A 341 5.46 22.30 -10.18
CA HIS A 341 4.91 23.57 -9.71
C HIS A 341 3.51 23.81 -10.29
N ASP A 342 3.33 23.56 -11.58
CA ASP A 342 2.06 23.77 -12.27
C ASP A 342 0.97 22.83 -11.76
N ILE A 343 1.33 21.57 -11.51
CA ILE A 343 0.43 20.59 -10.88
C ILE A 343 0.07 21.04 -9.46
N ALA A 344 1.06 21.45 -8.65
CA ALA A 344 0.79 21.91 -7.29
C ALA A 344 -0.15 23.13 -7.25
N LEU A 345 0.03 24.09 -8.17
CA LEU A 345 -0.87 25.23 -8.30
C LEU A 345 -2.28 24.83 -8.76
N ALA A 346 -2.38 23.93 -9.74
CA ALA A 346 -3.67 23.45 -10.25
C ALA A 346 -4.47 22.74 -9.14
N LEU A 347 -3.83 21.80 -8.44
CA LEU A 347 -4.43 21.09 -7.31
C LEU A 347 -4.79 22.04 -6.17
N GLY A 348 -3.89 22.98 -5.83
CA GLY A 348 -4.16 24.00 -4.81
C GLY A 348 -5.34 24.90 -5.15
N ARG A 349 -5.60 25.17 -6.44
CA ARG A 349 -6.80 25.90 -6.89
C ARG A 349 -8.05 25.05 -6.77
N MET A 350 -7.99 23.77 -7.12
CA MET A 350 -9.12 22.82 -7.00
C MET A 350 -9.54 22.64 -5.54
N GLU A 351 -8.58 22.38 -4.64
CA GLU A 351 -8.84 22.24 -3.21
C GLU A 351 -9.34 23.54 -2.57
N ARG A 352 -8.79 24.70 -2.99
CA ARG A 352 -9.31 25.99 -2.54
C ARG A 352 -10.77 26.20 -2.95
N PHE A 353 -11.10 25.90 -4.21
CA PHE A 353 -12.48 26.01 -4.69
C PHE A 353 -13.40 25.09 -3.87
N LYS A 354 -13.02 23.83 -3.69
CA LYS A 354 -13.74 22.83 -2.88
C LYS A 354 -13.96 23.29 -1.44
N HIS A 355 -12.92 23.81 -0.76
CA HIS A 355 -13.02 24.38 0.59
C HIS A 355 -14.03 25.52 0.67
N ILE A 356 -13.98 26.47 -0.28
CA ILE A 356 -14.88 27.64 -0.31
C ILE A 356 -16.34 27.21 -0.48
N ILE A 357 -16.63 26.37 -1.48
CA ILE A 357 -18.03 26.03 -1.83
C ILE A 357 -18.67 25.03 -0.86
N SER A 358 -17.87 24.22 -0.17
CA SER A 358 -18.33 23.32 0.89
C SER A 358 -18.61 24.05 2.22
N GLY A 359 -18.30 25.34 2.30
CA GLY A 359 -18.54 26.17 3.48
C GLY A 359 -17.38 26.23 4.47
N GLY A 360 -16.17 25.86 4.03
CA GLY A 360 -14.95 26.07 4.78
C GLY A 360 -14.67 27.55 5.08
N TYR A 361 -13.96 27.79 6.17
CA TYR A 361 -13.60 29.13 6.63
C TYR A 361 -12.16 29.48 6.25
N TRP A 362 -11.89 30.74 5.92
CA TRP A 362 -10.54 31.26 5.72
C TRP A 362 -10.41 32.62 6.40
N ARG A 363 -9.18 32.98 6.76
CA ARG A 363 -8.88 34.26 7.40
C ARG A 363 -8.87 35.35 6.35
N ASP A 364 -9.76 36.32 6.50
CA ASP A 364 -9.80 37.51 5.68
C ASP A 364 -8.64 38.45 6.05
N VAL A 365 -7.93 38.95 5.04
CA VAL A 365 -6.71 39.74 5.25
C VAL A 365 -7.03 41.14 5.75
N GLU A 366 -8.16 41.71 5.32
CA GLU A 366 -8.56 43.07 5.67
C GLU A 366 -9.18 43.15 7.06
N THR A 367 -10.12 42.25 7.36
CA THR A 367 -10.84 42.25 8.65
C THR A 367 -10.18 41.41 9.73
N ASN A 368 -9.19 40.58 9.36
CA ASN A 368 -8.51 39.63 10.24
C ASN A 368 -9.45 38.59 10.90
N ARG A 369 -10.63 38.37 10.33
CA ARG A 369 -11.66 37.45 10.83
C ARG A 369 -11.75 36.22 9.94
N TYR A 370 -12.19 35.10 10.51
CA TYR A 370 -12.53 33.92 9.72
C TYR A 370 -13.89 34.13 9.05
N ILE A 371 -13.89 34.14 7.73
CA ILE A 371 -15.09 34.28 6.90
C ILE A 371 -15.33 32.99 6.12
N CYS A 372 -16.56 32.82 5.64
CA CYS A 372 -16.94 31.73 4.74
C CYS A 372 -17.68 32.28 3.52
N ALA A 373 -17.88 31.44 2.51
CA ALA A 373 -18.61 31.83 1.32
C ALA A 373 -20.06 32.21 1.63
N GLY A 374 -20.56 33.23 0.93
CA GLY A 374 -21.95 33.68 1.04
C GLY A 374 -22.95 32.53 0.79
N VAL A 375 -24.16 32.67 1.34
CA VAL A 375 -25.20 31.63 1.32
C VAL A 375 -25.49 31.14 -0.10
N ALA A 376 -25.52 32.02 -1.09
CA ALA A 376 -25.78 31.65 -2.49
C ALA A 376 -24.77 30.64 -3.05
N ILE A 377 -23.47 30.80 -2.74
CA ILE A 377 -22.40 29.88 -3.21
C ILE A 377 -22.53 28.52 -2.52
N ARG A 378 -22.80 28.51 -1.21
CA ARG A 378 -23.00 27.26 -0.45
C ARG A 378 -24.27 26.52 -0.91
N GLU A 379 -25.33 27.24 -1.21
CA GLU A 379 -26.57 26.69 -1.75
C GLU A 379 -26.40 26.20 -3.20
N PHE A 380 -25.59 26.87 -4.01
CA PHE A 380 -25.23 26.38 -5.34
C PHE A 380 -24.59 24.99 -5.27
N PHE A 381 -23.64 24.77 -4.35
CA PHE A 381 -23.06 23.45 -4.15
C PHE A 381 -24.11 22.41 -3.71
N LYS A 382 -24.99 22.73 -2.75
CA LYS A 382 -26.04 21.80 -2.29
C LYS A 382 -27.05 21.44 -3.37
N LYS A 383 -27.37 22.35 -4.29
CA LYS A 383 -28.41 22.16 -5.31
C LYS A 383 -27.87 21.61 -6.63
N ASN A 384 -26.59 21.76 -6.91
CA ASN A 384 -26.00 21.35 -8.18
C ASN A 384 -25.35 19.97 -8.09
N GLN A 385 -26.10 18.93 -8.45
CA GLN A 385 -25.59 17.55 -8.48
C GLN A 385 -24.39 17.37 -9.41
N HIS A 386 -24.29 18.13 -10.51
CA HIS A 386 -23.16 18.02 -11.41
C HIS A 386 -21.87 18.45 -10.72
N VAL A 387 -21.91 19.60 -10.04
CA VAL A 387 -20.77 20.11 -9.27
C VAL A 387 -20.42 19.15 -8.12
N GLN A 388 -21.42 18.62 -7.41
CA GLN A 388 -21.19 17.61 -6.37
C GLN A 388 -20.46 16.37 -6.91
N ARG A 389 -20.90 15.82 -8.05
CA ARG A 389 -20.29 14.64 -8.67
C ARG A 389 -18.84 14.91 -9.10
N GLN A 390 -18.58 16.06 -9.73
CA GLN A 390 -17.23 16.45 -10.15
C GLN A 390 -16.27 16.62 -8.96
N LEU A 391 -16.76 17.11 -7.82
CA LEU A 391 -15.95 17.28 -6.61
C LEU A 391 -15.87 16.02 -5.75
N HIS A 392 -16.83 15.10 -5.85
CA HIS A 392 -16.73 13.77 -5.24
C HIS A 392 -15.68 12.90 -5.93
N GLN A 393 -15.42 13.11 -7.22
CA GLN A 393 -14.28 12.50 -7.92
C GLN A 393 -12.92 13.07 -7.47
N MET A 394 -12.90 14.15 -6.68
CA MET A 394 -11.71 14.71 -6.02
C MET A 394 -11.63 14.33 -4.53
N ARG A 395 -12.35 13.30 -4.08
CA ARG A 395 -12.25 12.81 -2.69
C ARG A 395 -11.16 11.76 -2.52
#